data_AF-A0A0K9PPF4-F1
#
_entry.id   AF-A0A0K9PPF4-F1
#
_cell.length_a   1.000
_cell.length_b   1.000
_cell.length_c   1.000
_cell.angle_alpha   90.00
_cell.angle_beta   90.00
_cell.angle_gamma   90.00
#
_symmetry.space_group_name_H-M   'P 1'
#
loop_
_entity.id
_entity.type
_entity.pdbx_description
1 polymer ?
#
loop_
_entity_poly.entity_id
_entity_poly.type
_entity_poly.pdbx_seq_one_letter_code
_entity_poly.pdbx_strand_id
1 'polypeptide(L)'
;MENLIDRGSVESGRYHLARRTLYEMLQDRGYAVATSDINMNLDDFRANFGDKPDPTSLQFSASLLSDTSKQILVMFCGEEEIKVKTITEISSQIDKDTWSRLILVVQNNLKAQARQAVKENFPFKVEIFQ
;
A
#
# COMPACT_ATOMS: atom_id res chain seq x y z
N MET A 1 6.80 23.76 26.89
CA MET A 1 7.06 22.55 26.09
C MET A 1 5.68 21.93 25.88
N GLU A 2 4.98 22.35 24.83
CA GLU A 2 3.62 21.89 24.56
C GLU A 2 3.68 20.42 24.15
N ASN A 3 3.12 19.56 24.99
CA ASN A 3 2.75 18.21 24.59
C ASN A 3 1.63 18.35 23.56
N LEU A 4 1.99 18.38 22.28
CA LEU A 4 1.07 18.32 21.16
C LEU A 4 0.42 16.94 21.20
N ILE A 5 -0.68 16.84 21.94
CA ILE A 5 -1.55 15.65 21.94
C ILE A 5 -2.01 15.51 20.51
N ASP A 6 -1.47 14.51 19.80
CA ASP A 6 -1.91 14.14 18.47
C ASP A 6 -3.43 13.90 18.53
N ARG A 7 -4.21 14.80 17.91
CA ARG A 7 -5.68 14.77 17.93
C ARG A 7 -6.26 13.93 16.80
N GLY A 8 -5.45 13.49 15.84
CA GLY A 8 -5.91 12.62 14.77
C GLY A 8 -6.00 11.16 15.22
N SER A 9 -6.57 10.29 14.39
CA SER A 9 -6.67 8.88 14.76
C SER A 9 -5.29 8.22 14.77
N VAL A 10 -5.08 7.27 15.70
CA VAL A 10 -3.87 6.43 15.74
C VAL A 10 -3.67 5.70 14.40
N GLU A 11 -4.76 5.30 13.74
CA GLU A 11 -4.73 4.62 12.43
C GLU A 11 -4.17 5.51 11.32
N SER A 12 -4.53 6.80 11.26
CA SER A 12 -3.95 7.73 10.27
C SER A 12 -2.43 7.84 10.42
N GLY A 13 -1.92 7.83 11.66
CA GLY A 13 -0.48 7.80 11.94
C GLY A 13 0.19 6.51 11.46
N ARG A 14 -0.45 5.36 11.66
CA ARG A 14 0.07 4.07 11.17
C ARG A 14 0.13 4.02 9.65
N TYR A 15 -0.93 4.45 8.97
CA TYR A 15 -0.96 4.50 7.51
C TYR A 15 0.07 5.48 6.94
N HIS A 16 0.22 6.66 7.56
CA HIS A 16 1.24 7.63 7.20
C HIS A 16 2.65 7.03 7.24
N LEU A 17 3.01 6.40 8.37
CA LEU A 17 4.32 5.77 8.55
C LEU A 17 4.52 4.60 7.58
N ALA A 18 3.52 3.73 7.41
CA ALA A 18 3.61 2.61 6.48
C ALA A 18 3.81 3.08 5.03
N ARG A 19 3.07 4.11 4.60
CA ARG A 19 3.18 4.68 3.26
C ARG A 19 4.55 5.32 3.03
N ARG A 20 5.09 6.06 4.01
CA ARG A 20 6.46 6.61 3.95
C ARG A 20 7.51 5.50 3.82
N THR A 21 7.45 4.48 4.67
CA THR A 21 8.38 3.34 4.63
C THR A 21 8.34 2.62 3.28
N LEU A 22 7.15 2.48 2.69
CA LEU A 22 7.00 1.88 1.36
C LEU A 22 7.62 2.76 0.26
N TYR A 23 7.48 4.08 0.34
CA TYR A 23 8.15 4.99 -0.59
C TYR A 23 9.68 4.91 -0.47
N GLU A 24 10.23 4.91 0.74
CA GLU A 24 11.66 4.72 1.00
C GLU A 24 12.14 3.37 0.43
N MET A 25 11.44 2.28 0.73
CA MET A 25 11.75 0.95 0.22
C MET A 25 11.70 0.88 -1.30
N LEU A 26 10.71 1.51 -1.94
CA LEU A 26 10.60 1.51 -3.40
C LEU A 26 11.74 2.34 -4.04
N GLN A 27 12.14 3.45 -3.42
CA GLN A 27 13.31 4.22 -3.84
C GLN A 27 14.59 3.36 -3.76
N ASP A 28 14.81 2.66 -2.66
CA ASP A 28 15.95 1.74 -2.49
C ASP A 28 15.96 0.61 -3.54
N ARG A 29 14.77 0.18 -3.96
CA ARG A 29 14.57 -0.83 -5.02
C ARG A 29 14.69 -0.26 -6.44
N GLY A 30 14.98 1.02 -6.60
CA GLY A 30 15.20 1.69 -7.90
C GLY A 30 13.91 2.11 -8.61
N TYR A 31 12.80 2.26 -7.90
CA TYR A 31 11.58 2.84 -8.46
C TYR A 31 11.60 4.36 -8.39
N ALA A 32 10.91 5.00 -9.33
CA ALA A 32 10.70 6.44 -9.35
C ALA A 32 9.76 6.84 -8.21
N VAL A 33 10.29 7.55 -7.22
CA VAL A 33 9.57 8.06 -6.04
C VAL A 33 9.94 9.51 -5.83
N ALA A 34 8.95 10.39 -5.67
CA ALA A 34 9.21 11.80 -5.42
C ALA A 34 9.64 12.04 -3.97
N THR A 35 10.61 12.94 -3.76
CA THR A 35 11.04 13.33 -2.41
C THR A 35 9.90 13.92 -1.58
N SER A 36 8.93 14.58 -2.23
CA SER A 36 7.73 15.10 -1.57
C SER A 36 6.84 14.00 -0.99
N ASP A 37 6.79 12.82 -1.62
CA ASP A 37 5.99 11.70 -1.12
C ASP A 37 6.60 11.09 0.15
N ILE A 38 7.93 11.01 0.21
CA ILE A 38 8.66 10.55 1.40
C ILE A 38 8.57 11.58 2.54
N ASN A 39 8.71 12.86 2.21
CA ASN A 39 8.77 13.94 3.21
C ASN A 39 7.40 14.51 3.61
N MET A 40 6.30 13.95 3.11
CA MET A 40 4.95 14.33 3.52
C MET A 40 4.82 14.18 5.04
N ASN A 41 4.46 15.26 5.74
CA ASN A 41 4.23 15.21 7.17
C ASN A 41 2.81 14.66 7.47
N LEU A 42 2.54 14.36 8.75
CA LEU A 42 1.28 13.74 9.16
C LEU A 42 0.07 14.68 8.98
N ASP A 43 0.24 15.99 9.14
CA ASP A 43 -0.83 16.97 8.98
C ASP A 43 -1.26 17.08 7.51
N ASP A 44 -0.29 17.14 6.59
CA ASP A 44 -0.54 17.12 5.13
C ASP A 44 -1.17 15.79 4.71
N PHE A 45 -0.72 14.67 5.28
CA PHE A 45 -1.33 13.37 5.04
C PHE A 45 -2.80 13.35 5.45
N ARG A 46 -3.15 13.86 6.64
CA ARG A 46 -4.54 13.95 7.10
C ARG A 46 -5.37 14.96 6.32
N ALA A 47 -4.76 16.04 5.83
CA ALA A 47 -5.44 16.95 4.92
C ALA A 47 -5.82 16.28 3.59
N ASN A 48 -4.97 15.36 3.10
CA ASN A 48 -5.19 14.65 1.84
C ASN A 48 -6.11 13.43 1.96
N PHE A 49 -6.01 12.65 3.05
CA PHE A 49 -6.68 11.37 3.21
C PHE A 49 -7.68 11.32 4.37
N GLY A 50 -7.76 12.38 5.18
CA GLY A 50 -8.62 12.48 6.35
C GLY A 50 -8.02 11.87 7.63
N ASP A 51 -8.65 12.17 8.76
CA ASP A 51 -8.27 11.60 10.07
C ASP A 51 -8.57 10.11 10.17
N LYS A 52 -9.48 9.59 9.34
CA LYS A 52 -9.78 8.15 9.20
C LYS A 52 -9.69 7.78 7.73
N PRO A 53 -8.47 7.53 7.21
CA PRO A 53 -8.28 7.26 5.80
C PRO A 53 -9.03 6.02 5.32
N ASP A 54 -9.61 6.11 4.13
CA ASP A 54 -10.04 4.93 3.39
C ASP A 54 -8.79 4.22 2.83
N PRO A 55 -8.51 2.95 3.17
CA PRO A 55 -7.35 2.22 2.65
C PRO A 55 -7.25 2.22 1.12
N THR A 56 -8.39 2.28 0.42
CA THR A 56 -8.41 2.33 -1.06
C THR A 56 -7.89 3.65 -1.61
N SER A 57 -8.02 4.76 -0.87
CA SER A 57 -7.48 6.06 -1.26
C SER A 57 -5.95 6.16 -1.09
N LEU A 58 -5.36 5.28 -0.27
CA LEU A 58 -3.93 5.28 0.03
C LEU A 58 -3.08 4.57 -1.03
N GLN A 59 -3.73 3.88 -1.98
CA GLN A 59 -3.06 3.13 -3.03
C GLN A 59 -2.20 4.05 -3.90
N PHE A 60 -1.07 3.54 -4.37
CA PHE A 60 -0.19 4.26 -5.27
C PHE A 60 0.62 3.28 -6.11
N SER A 61 1.23 3.78 -7.18
CA SER A 61 2.11 3.01 -8.05
C SER A 61 3.42 3.73 -8.30
N ALA A 62 4.42 2.97 -8.73
CA ALA A 62 5.70 3.52 -9.15
C ALA A 62 6.24 2.74 -10.36
N SER A 63 6.96 3.43 -11.23
CA SER A 63 7.65 2.81 -12.38
C SER A 63 9.11 2.56 -12.04
N LEU A 64 9.67 1.45 -12.48
CA LEU A 64 11.08 1.15 -12.30
C LEU A 64 11.93 2.11 -13.16
N LEU A 65 12.97 2.72 -12.58
CA LEU A 65 13.80 3.72 -13.29
C LEU A 65 14.59 3.10 -14.47
N SER A 66 15.00 1.85 -14.35
CA SER A 66 15.76 1.14 -15.38
C SER A 66 14.89 0.58 -16.51
N ASP A 67 13.58 0.46 -16.31
CA ASP A 67 12.63 -0.08 -17.27
C ASP A 67 11.22 0.38 -16.92
N THR A 68 10.77 1.46 -17.57
CA THR A 68 9.47 2.10 -17.27
C THR A 68 8.26 1.26 -17.66
N SER A 69 8.45 0.15 -18.40
CA SER A 69 7.39 -0.84 -18.65
C SER A 69 7.07 -1.67 -17.40
N LYS A 70 7.99 -1.71 -16.43
CA LYS A 70 7.80 -2.42 -15.17
C LYS A 70 7.24 -1.49 -14.11
N GLN A 71 5.95 -1.66 -13.85
CA GLN A 71 5.24 -0.92 -12.81
C GLN A 71 4.93 -1.79 -11.60
N ILE A 72 4.97 -1.18 -10.42
CA ILE A 72 4.54 -1.80 -9.16
C ILE A 72 3.31 -1.06 -8.64
N LEU A 73 2.29 -1.82 -8.24
CA LEU A 73 1.13 -1.31 -7.53
C LEU A 73 1.26 -1.62 -6.03
N VAL A 74 0.91 -0.66 -5.18
CA VAL A 74 0.85 -0.81 -3.73
C VAL A 74 -0.59 -0.61 -3.27
N MET A 75 -1.15 -1.59 -2.57
CA MET A 75 -2.50 -1.51 -2.03
C MET A 75 -2.51 -1.72 -0.52
N PHE A 76 -3.31 -0.91 0.17
CA PHE A 76 -3.57 -1.05 1.60
C PHE A 76 -4.90 -1.76 1.82
N CYS A 77 -4.88 -2.79 2.65
CA CYS A 77 -6.07 -3.43 3.17
C CYS A 77 -6.45 -2.79 4.51
N GLY A 78 -7.75 -2.76 4.79
CA GLY A 78 -8.27 -2.29 6.07
C GLY A 78 -7.98 -3.25 7.22
N GLU A 79 -8.61 -2.98 8.35
CA GLU A 79 -8.55 -3.82 9.56
C GLU A 79 -9.25 -5.17 9.39
N GLU A 80 -10.04 -5.34 8.33
CA GLU A 80 -10.77 -6.57 8.09
C GLU A 80 -9.86 -7.76 7.73
N GLU A 81 -10.28 -8.95 8.14
CA GLU A 81 -9.62 -10.18 7.75
C GLU A 81 -9.74 -10.40 6.24
N ILE A 82 -8.60 -10.56 5.55
CA ILE A 82 -8.58 -10.79 4.11
C ILE A 82 -9.01 -12.23 3.81
N LYS A 83 -10.17 -12.35 3.16
CA LYS A 83 -10.73 -13.63 2.69
C LYS A 83 -10.38 -13.87 1.23
N VAL A 84 -10.53 -15.12 0.79
CA VAL A 84 -10.36 -15.50 -0.63
C VAL A 84 -11.20 -14.62 -1.56
N LYS A 85 -12.45 -14.33 -1.17
CA LYS A 85 -13.34 -13.45 -1.92
C LYS A 85 -12.72 -12.07 -2.18
N THR A 86 -12.14 -11.44 -1.15
CA THR A 86 -11.49 -10.13 -1.25
C THR A 86 -10.33 -10.17 -2.24
N ILE A 87 -9.53 -11.24 -2.24
CA ILE A 87 -8.41 -11.40 -3.18
C ILE A 87 -8.92 -11.55 -4.62
N THR A 88 -9.97 -12.33 -4.83
CA THR A 88 -10.58 -12.49 -6.15
C THR A 88 -11.18 -11.17 -6.65
N GLU A 89 -11.82 -10.40 -5.76
CA GLU A 89 -12.35 -9.06 -6.08
C GLU A 89 -11.23 -8.11 -6.49
N ILE A 90 -10.14 -8.02 -5.72
CA ILE A 90 -8.97 -7.21 -6.08
C ILE A 90 -8.42 -7.64 -7.45
N SER A 91 -8.22 -8.94 -7.66
CA SER A 91 -7.70 -9.49 -8.92
C SER A 91 -8.59 -9.19 -10.12
N SER A 92 -9.91 -9.08 -9.92
CA SER A 92 -10.86 -8.74 -10.98
C SER A 92 -10.86 -7.26 -11.37
N GLN A 93 -10.44 -6.38 -10.46
CA GLN A 93 -10.45 -4.92 -10.65
C GLN A 93 -9.13 -4.40 -11.21
N ILE A 94 -8.03 -5.11 -10.99
CA ILE A 94 -6.72 -4.68 -11.47
C ILE A 94 -6.51 -5.07 -12.95
N ASP A 95 -5.95 -4.14 -13.72
CA ASP A 95 -5.44 -4.46 -15.05
C ASP A 95 -4.10 -5.21 -14.94
N LYS A 96 -4.15 -6.51 -15.24
CA LYS A 96 -3.01 -7.41 -15.06
C LYS A 96 -1.90 -7.20 -16.08
N ASP A 97 -2.20 -6.56 -17.21
CA ASP A 97 -1.20 -6.30 -18.25
C ASP A 97 -0.38 -5.04 -17.93
N THR A 98 -0.88 -4.17 -17.06
CA THR A 98 -0.19 -2.96 -16.61
C THR A 98 0.87 -3.24 -15.53
N TRP A 99 0.61 -4.17 -14.61
CA TRP A 99 1.44 -4.34 -13.41
C TRP A 99 2.42 -5.49 -13.54
N SER A 100 3.68 -5.24 -13.20
CA SER A 100 4.70 -6.28 -13.08
C SER A 100 4.78 -6.88 -11.67
N ARG A 101 4.32 -6.14 -10.66
CA ARG A 101 4.35 -6.52 -9.24
C ARG A 101 3.22 -5.86 -8.46
N LEU A 102 2.80 -6.51 -7.39
CA LEU A 102 1.85 -5.98 -6.42
C LEU A 102 2.42 -6.11 -5.00
N ILE A 103 2.23 -5.07 -4.19
CA ILE A 103 2.42 -5.10 -2.74
C ILE A 103 1.05 -4.99 -2.07
N LEU A 104 0.73 -5.95 -1.20
CA LEU A 104 -0.43 -5.92 -0.33
C LEU A 104 0.01 -5.62 1.10
N VAL A 105 -0.41 -4.48 1.63
CA VAL A 105 -0.20 -4.08 3.02
C VAL A 105 -1.42 -4.48 3.84
N VAL A 106 -1.25 -5.31 4.84
CA VAL A 106 -2.34 -5.97 5.57
C VAL A 106 -2.18 -5.76 7.06
N GLN A 107 -3.26 -5.52 7.79
CA GLN A 107 -3.14 -5.40 9.25
C GLN A 107 -3.11 -6.76 9.96
N ASN A 108 -3.75 -7.76 9.35
CA ASN A 108 -3.86 -9.11 9.89
C ASN A 108 -3.13 -10.13 9.01
N ASN A 109 -2.55 -11.14 9.65
CA ASN A 109 -1.88 -12.22 8.95
C ASN A 109 -2.87 -12.96 8.03
N LEU A 110 -2.55 -13.08 6.74
CA LEU A 110 -3.39 -13.84 5.81
C LEU A 110 -3.45 -15.31 6.22
N LYS A 111 -4.64 -15.90 6.24
CA LYS A 111 -4.77 -17.36 6.38
C LYS A 111 -4.16 -18.08 5.18
N ALA A 112 -3.81 -19.36 5.35
CA ALA A 112 -3.18 -20.16 4.29
C ALA A 112 -4.00 -20.19 2.98
N GLN A 113 -5.34 -20.27 3.10
CA GLN A 113 -6.24 -20.22 1.95
C GLN A 113 -6.18 -18.88 1.20
N ALA A 114 -6.10 -17.76 1.92
CA ALA A 114 -5.92 -16.44 1.31
C ALA A 114 -4.55 -16.34 0.61
N ARG A 115 -3.47 -16.80 1.24
CA ARG A 115 -2.14 -16.84 0.58
C ARG A 115 -2.14 -17.70 -0.69
N GLN A 116 -2.89 -18.80 -0.69
CA GLN A 116 -3.02 -19.66 -1.86
C GLN A 116 -3.80 -18.95 -2.98
N ALA A 117 -4.92 -18.30 -2.64
CA ALA A 117 -5.69 -17.51 -3.60
C ALA A 117 -4.86 -16.40 -4.25
N VAL A 118 -3.96 -15.74 -3.52
CA VAL A 118 -3.03 -14.76 -4.11
C VAL A 118 -2.20 -15.39 -5.24
N LYS A 119 -1.64 -16.58 -5.03
CA LYS A 119 -0.84 -17.27 -6.05
C LYS A 119 -1.65 -17.67 -7.28
N GLU A 120 -2.92 -17.98 -7.10
CA GLU A 120 -3.82 -18.44 -8.18
C GLU A 120 -4.42 -17.27 -8.97
N ASN A 121 -4.62 -16.12 -8.33
CA ASN A 121 -5.37 -15.00 -8.92
C ASN A 121 -4.47 -13.96 -9.61
N PHE A 122 -3.16 -13.92 -9.32
CA PHE A 122 -2.24 -12.94 -9.91
C PHE A 122 -1.17 -13.62 -10.76
N PRO A 123 -0.99 -13.21 -12.04
CA PRO A 123 -0.01 -13.81 -12.94
C PRO A 123 1.43 -13.32 -12.66
N PHE A 124 1.59 -12.37 -11.75
CA PHE A 124 2.85 -11.73 -11.40
C PHE A 124 3.14 -11.82 -9.90
N LYS A 125 4.33 -11.40 -9.48
CA LYS A 125 4.76 -11.48 -8.09
C LYS A 125 3.91 -10.56 -7.19
N VAL A 126 3.35 -11.14 -6.14
CA VAL A 126 2.70 -10.41 -5.04
C VAL A 126 3.54 -10.54 -3.77
N GLU A 127 3.86 -9.41 -3.14
CA GLU A 127 4.55 -9.33 -1.84
C GLU A 127 3.54 -8.87 -0.78
N ILE A 128 3.55 -9.49 0.39
CA ILE A 128 2.62 -9.17 1.49
C ILE A 128 3.44 -8.61 2.65
N PHE A 129 3.06 -7.44 3.15
CA PHE A 129 3.65 -6.78 4.31
C PHE A 129 2.59 -6.57 5.40
N GLN A 130 2.99 -6.74 6.66
CA GLN A 130 2.17 -6.51 7.84
C GLN A 130 2.85 -5.49 8.74
#